data_AF-X1IEM3-F1
#
_entry.id   AF-X1IEM3-F1
#
_cell.length_a   1.000
_cell.length_b   1.000
_cell.length_c   1.000
_cell.angle_alpha   90.00
_cell.angle_beta   90.00
_cell.angle_gamma   90.00
#
_symmetry.space_group_name_H-M   'P 1'
#
loop_
_entity.id
_entity.type
_entity.pdbx_description
1 polymer ?
#
loop_
_entity_poly.entity_id
_entity_poly.type
_entity_poly.pdbx_seq_one_letter_code
_entity_poly.pdbx_strand_id
1 'polypeptide(L)'
;MSDNCDISVLESSRVKLKEIVEQKGLSDVAVSVLVKPLTAEEAIGKPGRRDFPIIEGAERVIEAEVLGAKGHAFTDSPADFIGKLADILNLPLKANRDRAFYIATLNAVLGYLDLAEKTVHCKDEEPEKCGKEIASYILKQWGKVRVGLIGLNPAIAEALI
;
A
#
# COMPACT_ATOMS: atom_id res chain seq x y z
N MET A 1 18.94 -30.90 10.79
CA MET A 1 17.93 -30.42 9.84
C MET A 1 17.87 -28.91 9.95
N SER A 2 18.38 -28.21 8.94
CA SER A 2 18.20 -26.77 8.80
C SER A 2 16.86 -26.55 8.10
N ASP A 3 15.83 -26.17 8.86
CA ASP A 3 14.58 -25.68 8.29
C ASP A 3 14.86 -24.34 7.62
N ASN A 4 15.28 -24.39 6.36
CA ASN A 4 15.29 -23.22 5.49
C ASN A 4 13.84 -22.99 5.04
N CYS A 5 13.00 -22.56 5.99
CA CYS A 5 11.67 -22.06 5.70
C CYS A 5 11.89 -20.72 4.99
N ASP A 6 11.66 -20.67 3.69
CA ASP A 6 11.69 -19.41 2.94
C ASP A 6 10.73 -18.43 3.62
N ILE A 7 11.30 -17.50 4.39
CA ILE A 7 10.55 -16.48 5.08
C ILE A 7 9.86 -15.64 4.02
N SER A 8 8.53 -15.56 4.07
CA SER A 8 7.77 -14.75 3.10
C SER A 8 8.30 -13.31 3.03
N VAL A 9 8.14 -12.65 1.89
CA VAL A 9 8.58 -11.25 1.71
C VAL A 9 7.97 -10.33 2.78
N LEU A 10 6.71 -10.55 3.16
CA LEU A 10 6.06 -9.79 4.23
C LEU A 10 6.75 -10.00 5.57
N GLU A 11 7.05 -11.25 5.94
CA GLU A 11 7.74 -11.55 7.20
C GLU A 11 9.17 -11.00 7.21
N SER A 12 9.90 -11.11 6.11
CA SER A 12 11.24 -10.52 5.95
C SER A 12 11.21 -9.00 6.08
N SER A 13 10.20 -8.34 5.49
CA SER A 13 10.03 -6.88 5.63
C SER A 13 9.72 -6.49 7.08
N ARG A 14 8.97 -7.33 7.82
CA ARG A 14 8.59 -7.06 9.21
C ARG A 14 9.78 -7.09 10.14
N VAL A 15 10.70 -8.04 9.93
CA VAL A 15 11.98 -8.10 10.67
C VAL A 15 12.77 -6.81 10.47
N LYS A 16 12.96 -6.37 9.22
CA LYS A 16 13.68 -5.13 8.91
C LYS A 16 12.99 -3.89 9.47
N LEU A 17 11.66 -3.83 9.39
CA LEU A 17 10.91 -2.70 9.95
C LEU A 17 11.05 -2.64 11.47
N LYS A 18 11.02 -3.79 12.16
CA LYS A 18 11.27 -3.86 13.62
C LYS A 18 12.64 -3.28 13.97
N GLU A 19 13.69 -3.67 13.26
CA GLU A 19 15.05 -3.13 13.46
C GLU A 19 15.08 -1.60 13.29
N ILE A 20 14.46 -1.07 12.22
CA ILE A 20 14.37 0.37 11.97
C ILE A 20 13.62 1.07 13.11
N VAL A 21 12.47 0.54 13.52
CA VAL A 21 11.63 1.11 14.58
C VAL A 21 12.34 1.14 15.92
N GLU A 22 13.04 0.07 16.27
CA GLU A 22 13.84 -0.02 17.50
C GLU A 22 15.02 0.97 17.48
N GLN A 23 15.79 1.00 16.39
CA GLN A 23 16.92 1.93 16.23
C GLN A 23 16.50 3.41 16.30
N LYS A 24 15.27 3.72 15.89
CA LYS A 24 14.69 5.07 15.92
C LYS A 24 13.88 5.36 17.20
N GLY A 25 13.74 4.39 18.10
CA GLY A 25 12.98 4.55 19.34
C GLY A 25 11.47 4.78 19.12
N LEU A 26 10.90 4.24 18.05
CA LEU A 26 9.51 4.49 17.64
C LEU A 26 8.51 3.45 18.17
N SER A 27 8.93 2.44 18.94
CA SER A 27 8.08 1.30 19.32
C SER A 27 6.78 1.69 20.04
N ASP A 28 6.85 2.70 20.93
CA ASP A 28 5.70 3.18 21.71
C ASP A 28 4.90 4.30 21.03
N VAL A 29 5.27 4.68 19.81
CA VAL A 29 4.56 5.71 19.04
C VAL A 29 3.14 5.22 18.74
N ALA A 30 2.18 6.14 18.93
CA ALA A 30 0.79 5.90 18.61
C ALA A 30 0.63 5.70 17.10
N VAL A 31 -0.14 4.69 16.73
CA VAL A 31 -0.52 4.37 15.36
C VAL A 31 -2.04 4.26 15.32
N SER A 32 -2.64 4.99 14.39
CA SER A 32 -4.04 4.79 14.01
C SER A 32 -4.08 4.25 12.60
N VAL A 33 -4.64 3.05 12.43
CA VAL A 33 -5.02 2.52 11.12
C VAL A 33 -6.53 2.66 11.03
N LEU A 34 -6.98 3.65 10.28
CA LEU A 34 -8.39 3.88 10.10
C LEU A 34 -8.78 3.30 8.74
N VAL A 35 -9.81 2.46 8.74
CA VAL A 35 -10.73 2.42 7.60
C VAL A 35 -11.42 3.75 7.64
N LYS A 36 -10.76 4.76 7.07
CA LYS A 36 -11.54 5.85 6.56
C LYS A 36 -12.53 5.17 5.61
N PRO A 37 -13.85 5.35 5.77
CA PRO A 37 -14.76 5.19 4.66
C PRO A 37 -14.39 6.34 3.72
N LEU A 38 -13.21 6.26 3.10
CA LEU A 38 -12.87 7.09 2.00
C LEU A 38 -13.96 6.72 1.01
N THR A 39 -14.86 7.66 0.78
CA THR A 39 -15.67 7.62 -0.42
C THR A 39 -14.72 7.33 -1.60
N ALA A 40 -15.21 6.73 -2.68
CA ALA A 40 -14.38 6.58 -3.88
C ALA A 40 -13.65 7.91 -4.22
N GLU A 41 -14.33 9.04 -3.97
CA GLU A 41 -13.77 10.38 -4.02
C GLU A 41 -12.57 10.63 -3.10
N GLU A 42 -12.61 10.27 -1.83
CA GLU A 42 -11.47 10.54 -0.95
C GLU A 42 -10.31 9.57 -1.20
N ALA A 43 -10.59 8.37 -1.70
CA ALA A 43 -9.60 7.32 -1.95
C ALA A 43 -8.83 7.53 -3.24
N ILE A 44 -9.54 7.85 -4.33
CA ILE A 44 -8.95 8.01 -5.66
C ILE A 44 -9.34 9.33 -6.33
N GLY A 45 -9.96 10.26 -5.62
CA GLY A 45 -10.46 11.51 -6.21
C GLY A 45 -11.71 11.31 -7.06
N LYS A 46 -12.00 12.25 -7.95
CA LYS A 46 -13.04 12.13 -8.97
C LYS A 46 -12.44 11.78 -10.33
N PRO A 47 -11.99 10.52 -10.54
CA PRO A 47 -11.52 10.12 -11.85
C PRO A 47 -12.65 10.23 -12.87
N GLY A 48 -12.32 10.53 -14.13
CA GLY A 48 -13.30 10.60 -15.22
C GLY A 48 -13.99 9.26 -15.50
N ARG A 49 -13.35 8.14 -15.12
CA ARG A 49 -13.83 6.76 -15.30
C ARG A 49 -14.34 6.13 -14.01
N ARG A 50 -15.16 5.08 -14.12
CA ARG A 50 -15.92 4.51 -12.98
C ARG A 50 -15.71 3.00 -12.73
N ASP A 51 -14.85 2.36 -13.51
CA ASP A 51 -14.60 0.92 -13.55
C ASP A 51 -13.44 0.46 -12.65
N PHE A 52 -13.01 1.28 -11.68
CA PHE A 52 -12.00 0.86 -10.71
C PHE A 52 -12.62 -0.08 -9.66
N PRO A 53 -11.96 -1.21 -9.27
CA PRO A 53 -12.47 -2.14 -8.26
C PRO A 53 -12.83 -1.48 -6.91
N ILE A 54 -12.14 -0.39 -6.57
CA ILE A 54 -12.41 0.40 -5.36
C ILE A 54 -13.75 1.13 -5.39
N ILE A 55 -14.24 1.48 -6.59
CA ILE A 55 -15.54 2.10 -6.82
C ILE A 55 -16.64 1.04 -6.68
N GLU A 56 -16.42 -0.15 -7.23
CA GLU A 56 -17.36 -1.28 -7.17
C GLU A 56 -17.44 -1.91 -5.76
N GLY A 57 -16.44 -1.65 -4.92
CA GLY A 57 -16.41 -2.03 -3.51
C GLY A 57 -15.92 -3.44 -3.22
N ALA A 58 -15.34 -4.11 -4.21
CA ALA A 58 -14.62 -5.37 -4.04
C ALA A 58 -13.27 -5.20 -3.31
N GLU A 59 -12.64 -4.02 -3.44
CA GLU A 59 -11.42 -3.64 -2.73
C GLU A 59 -11.61 -2.29 -2.04
N ARG A 60 -10.98 -2.09 -0.88
CA ARG A 60 -10.94 -0.82 -0.15
C ARG A 60 -9.50 -0.44 0.14
N VAL A 61 -9.25 0.86 0.25
CA VAL A 61 -7.97 1.38 0.75
C VAL A 61 -8.14 1.74 2.21
N ILE A 62 -7.21 1.29 3.04
CA ILE A 62 -7.07 1.73 4.44
C ILE A 62 -5.89 2.69 4.56
N GLU A 63 -5.98 3.62 5.52
CA GLU A 63 -4.94 4.60 5.80
C GLU A 63 -4.40 4.40 7.21
N ALA A 64 -3.10 4.16 7.32
CA ALA A 64 -2.38 4.29 8.58
C ALA A 64 -1.80 5.71 8.69
N GLU A 65 -1.89 6.27 9.89
CA GLU A 65 -1.23 7.51 10.26
C GLU A 65 -0.25 7.27 11.41
N VAL A 66 1.00 7.66 11.20
CA VAL A 66 2.09 7.55 12.18
C VAL A 66 2.84 8.88 12.20
N LEU A 67 2.79 9.58 13.33
CA LEU A 67 3.43 10.90 13.50
C LEU A 67 3.06 11.90 12.39
N GLY A 68 1.80 11.87 11.93
CA GLY A 68 1.28 12.72 10.86
C GLY A 68 1.62 12.26 9.44
N ALA A 69 2.53 11.30 9.27
CA ALA A 69 2.79 10.67 7.99
C ALA A 69 1.75 9.59 7.69
N LYS A 70 1.40 9.44 6.41
CA LYS A 70 0.32 8.56 5.95
C LYS A 70 0.85 7.43 5.07
N GLY A 71 0.21 6.28 5.18
CA GLY A 71 0.48 5.11 4.35
C GLY A 71 -0.80 4.40 3.99
N HIS A 72 -0.94 4.04 2.71
CA HIS A 72 -2.11 3.34 2.18
C HIS A 72 -1.82 1.87 1.95
N ALA A 73 -2.84 1.03 2.10
CA ALA A 73 -2.84 -0.35 1.63
C ALA A 73 -4.23 -0.75 1.11
N PHE A 74 -4.25 -1.56 0.06
CA PHE A 74 -5.48 -2.15 -0.46
C PHE A 74 -5.84 -3.43 0.33
N THR A 75 -7.12 -3.66 0.55
CA THR A 75 -7.63 -4.84 1.26
C THR A 75 -9.06 -5.18 0.87
N ASP A 76 -9.38 -6.47 0.93
CA ASP A 76 -10.74 -7.02 0.88
C ASP A 76 -11.39 -7.10 2.27
N SER A 77 -10.61 -6.84 3.33
CA SER A 77 -10.98 -7.06 4.73
C SER A 77 -10.75 -5.80 5.58
N PRO A 78 -11.41 -4.66 5.26
CA PRO A 78 -11.22 -3.40 5.97
C PRO A 78 -11.70 -3.48 7.42
N ALA A 79 -10.89 -3.03 8.38
CA ALA A 79 -11.31 -2.78 9.77
C ALA A 79 -10.50 -1.64 10.41
N ASP A 80 -11.04 -0.98 11.44
CA ASP A 80 -10.31 0.03 12.20
C ASP A 80 -9.35 -0.59 13.23
N PHE A 81 -8.28 0.12 13.51
CA PHE A 81 -7.33 -0.18 14.57
C PHE A 81 -6.74 1.11 15.16
N ILE A 82 -6.68 1.18 16.49
CA ILE A 82 -5.99 2.25 17.23
C ILE A 82 -5.14 1.57 18.29
N GLY A 83 -3.84 1.85 18.31
CA GLY A 83 -2.90 1.22 19.23
C GLY A 83 -1.49 1.78 19.08
N LYS A 84 -0.50 0.97 19.43
CA LYS A 84 0.91 1.30 19.27
C LYS A 84 1.51 0.66 18.03
N LEU A 85 2.62 1.23 17.55
CA LEU A 85 3.39 0.65 16.45
C LEU A 85 3.83 -0.80 16.77
N ALA A 86 4.24 -1.07 18.01
CA ALA A 86 4.60 -2.41 18.47
C ALA A 86 3.47 -3.44 18.32
N ASP A 87 2.20 -3.04 18.50
CA ASP A 87 1.06 -3.95 18.40
C ASP A 87 0.90 -4.44 16.95
N ILE A 88 0.99 -3.52 15.98
CA ILE A 88 0.98 -3.84 14.54
C ILE A 88 2.15 -4.76 14.17
N LEU A 89 3.36 -4.44 14.63
CA LEU A 89 4.56 -5.23 14.35
C LEU A 89 4.49 -6.66 14.92
N ASN A 90 3.60 -6.93 15.86
CA ASN A 90 3.42 -8.23 16.47
C ASN A 90 2.17 -8.99 15.97
N LEU A 91 1.38 -8.40 15.06
CA LEU A 91 0.22 -9.07 14.48
C LEU A 91 0.62 -10.37 13.76
N PRO A 92 -0.19 -11.45 13.86
CA PRO A 92 0.01 -12.64 13.05
C PRO A 92 -0.41 -12.31 11.60
N LEU A 93 0.54 -12.19 10.66
CA LEU A 93 0.29 -11.82 9.25
C LEU A 93 -0.39 -12.95 8.43
N LYS A 94 -1.38 -13.61 9.00
CA LYS A 94 -2.14 -14.73 8.44
C LYS A 94 -3.40 -14.25 7.70
N ALA A 95 -4.11 -13.28 8.27
CA ALA A 95 -5.32 -12.72 7.68
C ALA A 95 -5.02 -11.51 6.79
N ASN A 96 -5.83 -11.28 5.75
CA ASN A 96 -5.68 -10.14 4.83
C ASN A 96 -5.79 -8.79 5.56
N ARG A 97 -6.68 -8.69 6.56
CA ARG A 97 -6.77 -7.53 7.44
C ARG A 97 -5.43 -7.21 8.10
N ASP A 98 -4.81 -8.20 8.75
CA ASP A 98 -3.58 -8.00 9.52
C ASP A 98 -2.40 -7.64 8.60
N ARG A 99 -2.35 -8.25 7.41
CA ARG A 99 -1.39 -7.90 6.36
C ARG A 99 -1.57 -6.47 5.87
N ALA A 100 -2.82 -6.05 5.64
CA ALA A 100 -3.11 -4.70 5.20
C ALA A 100 -2.72 -3.68 6.27
N PHE A 101 -3.05 -3.92 7.55
CA PHE A 101 -2.64 -3.06 8.66
C PHE A 101 -1.13 -2.90 8.73
N TYR A 102 -0.42 -4.01 8.62
CA TYR A 102 1.03 -4.01 8.58
C TYR A 102 1.59 -3.21 7.39
N ILE A 103 1.09 -3.43 6.17
CA ILE A 103 1.57 -2.73 4.96
C ILE A 103 1.28 -1.23 5.03
N ALA A 104 0.06 -0.83 5.43
CA ALA A 104 -0.29 0.58 5.57
C ALA A 104 0.63 1.26 6.61
N THR A 105 0.89 0.60 7.73
CA THR A 105 1.78 1.09 8.79
C THR A 105 3.23 1.16 8.34
N LEU A 106 3.72 0.13 7.63
CA LEU A 106 5.05 0.14 6.99
C LEU A 106 5.21 1.37 6.08
N ASN A 107 4.22 1.61 5.23
CA ASN A 107 4.18 2.76 4.32
C ASN A 107 4.21 4.09 5.09
N ALA A 108 3.42 4.23 6.16
CA ALA A 108 3.40 5.44 6.98
C ALA A 108 4.74 5.69 7.71
N VAL A 109 5.33 4.64 8.31
CA VAL A 109 6.62 4.73 9.01
C VAL A 109 7.75 5.09 8.05
N LEU A 110 7.83 4.43 6.89
CA LEU A 110 8.88 4.72 5.92
C LEU A 110 8.72 6.12 5.31
N GLY A 111 7.48 6.57 5.11
CA GLY A 111 7.18 7.94 4.70
C GLY A 111 7.59 8.98 5.76
N TYR A 112 7.32 8.72 7.05
CA TYR A 112 7.77 9.58 8.14
C TYR A 112 9.30 9.70 8.22
N LEU A 113 10.01 8.60 7.91
CA LEU A 113 11.47 8.54 7.97
C LEU A 113 12.17 9.01 6.69
N ASP A 114 11.43 9.48 5.69
CA ASP A 114 11.93 9.83 4.35
C ASP A 114 12.69 8.67 3.66
N LEU A 115 12.34 7.42 4.00
CA LEU A 115 12.92 6.21 3.41
C LEU A 115 12.10 5.69 2.22
N ALA A 116 10.86 6.14 2.08
CA ALA A 116 10.00 5.86 0.94
C ALA A 116 9.14 7.08 0.60
N GLU A 117 8.94 7.32 -0.68
CA GLU A 117 8.02 8.33 -1.19
C GLU A 117 6.77 7.68 -1.80
N LYS A 118 5.72 8.47 -2.07
CA LYS A 118 4.50 8.04 -2.77
C LYS A 118 3.80 6.86 -2.09
N THR A 119 3.74 6.90 -0.76
CA THR A 119 3.15 5.87 0.13
C THR A 119 1.63 5.98 0.26
N VAL A 120 1.05 7.03 -0.33
CA VAL A 120 -0.39 7.33 -0.41
C VAL A 120 -0.78 7.20 -1.88
N HIS A 121 -1.93 6.59 -2.14
CA HIS A 121 -2.36 6.32 -3.51
C HIS A 121 -2.69 7.61 -4.28
N CYS A 122 -2.51 7.54 -5.60
CA CYS A 122 -2.83 8.59 -6.55
C CYS A 122 -4.30 9.03 -6.48
N LYS A 123 -4.58 10.30 -6.78
CA LYS A 123 -5.94 10.87 -6.83
C LYS A 123 -6.26 11.58 -8.14
N ASP A 124 -7.55 11.70 -8.43
CA ASP A 124 -8.12 12.44 -9.54
C ASP A 124 -7.58 11.95 -10.91
N GLU A 125 -6.79 12.78 -11.59
CA GLU A 125 -6.19 12.47 -12.89
C GLU A 125 -4.85 11.73 -12.78
N GLU A 126 -4.29 11.61 -11.58
CA GLU A 126 -2.98 10.96 -11.40
C GLU A 126 -2.97 9.49 -11.82
N PRO A 127 -4.01 8.67 -11.62
CA PRO A 127 -4.03 7.30 -12.15
C PRO A 127 -3.85 7.24 -13.67
N GLU A 128 -4.48 8.15 -14.41
CA GLU A 128 -4.36 8.26 -15.88
C GLU A 128 -2.96 8.73 -16.31
N LYS A 129 -2.38 9.68 -15.57
CA LYS A 129 -1.00 10.15 -15.80
C LYS A 129 0.01 9.02 -15.53
N CYS A 130 -0.16 8.32 -14.40
CA CYS A 130 0.67 7.19 -14.00
C CYS A 130 0.61 6.05 -15.03
N GLY A 131 -0.58 5.70 -15.53
CA GLY A 131 -0.73 4.70 -16.60
C GLY A 131 0.07 5.05 -17.86
N LYS A 132 -0.04 6.30 -18.33
CA LYS A 132 0.71 6.81 -19.49
C LYS A 132 2.22 6.83 -19.26
N GLU A 133 2.66 7.23 -18.06
CA GLU A 133 4.08 7.24 -17.70
C GLU A 133 4.67 5.82 -17.68
N ILE A 134 3.95 4.85 -17.11
CA ILE A 134 4.35 3.43 -17.09
C ILE A 134 4.48 2.89 -18.52
N ALA A 135 3.47 3.10 -19.37
CA ALA A 135 3.52 2.64 -20.76
C ALA A 135 4.67 3.30 -21.54
N SER A 136 4.85 4.61 -21.37
CA SER A 136 5.94 5.38 -22.01
C SER A 136 7.32 4.88 -21.56
N TYR A 137 7.47 4.58 -20.27
CA TYR A 137 8.70 4.03 -19.72
C TYR A 137 9.00 2.66 -20.31
N ILE A 138 8.01 1.76 -20.35
CA ILE A 138 8.18 0.41 -20.92
C ILE A 138 8.59 0.49 -22.39
N LEU A 139 7.87 1.30 -23.18
CA LEU A 139 8.16 1.48 -24.60
C LEU A 139 9.57 2.04 -24.83
N LYS A 140 10.00 2.99 -24.01
CA LYS A 140 11.35 3.59 -24.11
C LYS A 140 12.46 2.61 -23.77
N GLN A 141 12.26 1.79 -22.74
CA GLN A 141 13.30 0.86 -22.26
C GLN A 141 13.37 -0.44 -23.07
N TRP A 142 12.22 -0.98 -23.49
CA TRP A 142 12.15 -2.32 -24.09
C TRP A 142 11.48 -2.35 -25.48
N GLY A 143 10.94 -1.23 -25.96
CA GLY A 143 10.19 -1.19 -27.21
C GLY A 143 8.82 -1.83 -27.09
N LYS A 144 8.27 -2.30 -28.22
CA LYS A 144 6.97 -3.00 -28.25
C LYS A 144 7.15 -4.44 -27.83
N VAL A 145 6.84 -4.73 -26.57
CA VAL A 145 6.96 -6.07 -25.96
C VAL A 145 5.62 -6.56 -25.44
N ARG A 146 5.52 -7.86 -25.16
CA ARG A 146 4.36 -8.43 -24.44
C ARG A 146 4.49 -8.09 -22.96
N VAL A 147 3.44 -7.51 -22.39
CA VAL A 147 3.38 -7.12 -20.97
C VAL A 147 2.32 -7.96 -20.27
N GLY A 148 2.66 -8.55 -19.12
CA GLY A 148 1.70 -9.18 -18.22
C GLY A 148 1.33 -8.22 -17.09
N LEU A 149 0.04 -7.88 -16.97
CA LEU A 149 -0.48 -7.03 -15.90
C LEU A 149 -1.14 -7.92 -14.84
N ILE A 150 -0.66 -7.84 -13.59
CA ILE A 150 -1.23 -8.56 -12.44
C ILE A 150 -1.95 -7.55 -11.55
N GLY A 151 -3.23 -7.81 -11.28
CA GLY A 151 -4.15 -6.87 -10.63
C GLY A 151 -4.86 -5.97 -11.64
N LEU A 152 -6.16 -5.72 -11.45
CA LEU A 152 -6.95 -4.90 -12.36
C LEU A 152 -6.70 -3.41 -12.09
N ASN A 153 -5.87 -2.80 -12.93
CA ASN A 153 -5.65 -1.35 -12.94
C ASN A 153 -6.02 -0.79 -14.33
N PRO A 154 -7.28 -0.34 -14.53
CA PRO A 154 -7.81 0.02 -15.84
C PRO A 154 -7.01 1.09 -16.60
N ALA A 155 -6.54 2.13 -15.91
CA ALA A 155 -5.75 3.20 -16.52
C ALA A 155 -4.39 2.69 -17.06
N ILE A 156 -3.74 1.76 -16.34
CA ILE A 156 -2.52 1.12 -16.80
C ILE A 156 -2.83 0.18 -17.97
N ALA A 157 -3.87 -0.64 -17.85
CA ALA A 157 -4.26 -1.60 -18.88
C ALA A 157 -4.56 -0.90 -20.22
N GLU A 158 -5.30 0.21 -20.18
CA GLU A 158 -5.63 1.00 -21.36
C GLU A 158 -4.39 1.70 -21.96
N ALA A 159 -3.46 2.18 -21.15
CA ALA A 159 -2.25 2.80 -21.65
C ALA A 159 -1.27 1.80 -22.32
N LEU A 160 -1.41 0.50 -22.03
CA LEU A 160 -0.54 -0.56 -22.54
C LEU A 160 -1.01 -1.17 -23.88
N ILE A 161 -2.20 -0.82 -24.37
CA ILE A 161 -2.78 -1.31 -25.64
C ILE A 161 -2.68 -0.27 -26.76
#